data_AF-A0A3B8VYC2-F1
#
_entry.id   AF-A0A3B8VYC2-F1
#
_cell.length_a   1.000
_cell.length_b   1.000
_cell.length_c   1.000
_cell.angle_alpha   90.00
_cell.angle_beta   90.00
_cell.angle_gamma   90.00
#
_symmetry.space_group_name_H-M   'P 1'
#
loop_
_entity.id
_entity.type
_entity.pdbx_description
1 polymer ?
#
loop_
_entity_poly.entity_id
_entity_poly.type
_entity_poly.pdbx_seq_one_letter_code
_entity_poly.pdbx_strand_id
1 'polypeptide(L)'
;AGYLPPFMQKTNKIGVQKNILYIQGGMVTVLAMLFVVMPTVQTFYQILSQLTVLLYLIMYMLMFAAAIYLRYRSKDKPRPYRVGAKGNGMMWLLAGLGFLGSLLAFCLSFIPPAQIPSGSPAVWYSVLVVGCVIVVTIPFIIYAMKKPSWNSLGEGEQFEPFDWELKKTDTDTSKK
;
A
#
# COMPACT_ATOMS: atom_id res chain seq x y z
N ALA A 1 -7.65 -6.93 -13.26
CA ALA A 1 -6.93 -5.80 -13.84
C ALA A 1 -5.47 -6.10 -13.63
N GLY A 2 -4.70 -6.22 -14.71
CA GLY A 2 -3.28 -6.49 -14.64
C GLY A 2 -2.50 -5.20 -14.35
N TYR A 3 -2.44 -4.79 -13.09
CA TYR A 3 -1.58 -3.66 -12.68
C TYR A 3 -0.13 -4.09 -12.44
N LEU A 4 0.12 -5.39 -12.30
CA LEU A 4 1.45 -5.95 -12.10
C LEU A 4 2.09 -6.33 -13.45
N PRO A 5 3.42 -6.28 -13.59
CA PRO A 5 4.09 -6.82 -14.75
C PRO A 5 3.74 -8.30 -14.97
N PRO A 6 3.55 -8.79 -16.21
CA PRO A 6 3.21 -10.19 -16.50
C PRO A 6 4.17 -11.20 -15.87
N PHE A 7 5.44 -10.82 -15.71
CA PHE A 7 6.42 -11.63 -14.99
C PHE A 7 5.99 -11.91 -13.55
N MET A 8 5.44 -10.93 -12.83
CA MET A 8 5.01 -11.11 -11.43
C MET A 8 3.68 -11.87 -11.32
N GLN A 9 2.88 -11.92 -12.38
CA GLN A 9 1.58 -12.60 -12.37
C GLN A 9 1.69 -14.14 -12.52
N LYS A 10 2.88 -14.67 -12.85
CA LYS A 10 3.07 -16.11 -13.11
C LYS A 10 2.80 -16.97 -11.88
N THR A 11 1.91 -17.95 -12.03
CA THR A 11 1.60 -18.95 -11.02
C THR A 11 2.38 -20.26 -11.24
N ASN A 12 2.46 -21.09 -10.20
CA ASN A 12 2.93 -22.47 -10.30
C ASN A 12 1.75 -23.45 -10.54
N LYS A 13 2.03 -24.76 -10.56
CA LYS A 13 1.02 -25.81 -10.80
C LYS A 13 -0.13 -25.85 -9.79
N ILE A 14 0.04 -25.23 -8.61
CA ILE A 14 -0.96 -25.16 -7.54
C ILE A 14 -1.60 -23.76 -7.41
N GLY A 15 -1.43 -22.90 -8.42
CA GLY A 15 -2.05 -21.57 -8.46
C GLY A 15 -1.35 -20.48 -7.63
N VAL A 16 -0.20 -20.76 -7.01
CA VAL A 16 0.54 -19.79 -6.19
C VAL A 16 1.44 -18.91 -7.06
N GLN A 17 1.41 -17.59 -6.83
CA GLN A 17 2.18 -16.56 -7.55
C GLN A 17 3.68 -16.58 -7.21
N LYS A 18 4.37 -17.62 -7.69
CA LYS A 18 5.77 -17.93 -7.32
C LYS A 18 6.73 -16.73 -7.48
N ASN A 19 6.56 -15.93 -8.52
CA ASN A 19 7.47 -14.82 -8.81
C ASN A 19 7.37 -13.68 -7.79
N ILE A 20 6.18 -13.42 -7.25
CA ILE A 20 5.99 -12.46 -6.15
C ILE A 20 6.65 -12.98 -4.89
N LEU A 21 6.48 -14.27 -4.58
CA LEU A 21 7.08 -14.90 -3.41
C LEU A 21 8.62 -14.87 -3.48
N TYR A 22 9.22 -15.12 -4.65
CA TYR A 22 10.68 -15.01 -4.81
C TYR A 22 11.19 -13.58 -4.60
N ILE A 23 10.48 -12.57 -5.13
CA ILE A 23 10.85 -11.16 -4.94
C ILE A 23 10.74 -10.79 -3.45
N GLN A 24 9.65 -11.18 -2.79
CA GLN A 24 9.46 -10.94 -1.36
C GLN A 24 10.53 -11.64 -0.52
N GLY A 25 10.81 -12.92 -0.79
CA GLY A 25 11.84 -13.68 -0.09
C GLY A 25 13.23 -13.09 -0.30
N GLY A 26 13.55 -12.64 -1.51
CA GLY A 26 14.79 -11.92 -1.80
C GLY A 26 14.89 -10.61 -1.02
N MET A 27 13.83 -9.80 -1.02
CA MET A 27 13.77 -8.53 -0.27
C MET A 27 13.95 -8.75 1.23
N VAL A 28 13.25 -9.73 1.82
CA VAL A 28 13.37 -10.06 3.25
C VAL A 28 14.75 -10.60 3.59
N THR A 29 15.35 -11.40 2.71
CA THR A 29 16.74 -11.87 2.88
C THR A 29 17.74 -10.71 2.90
N VAL A 30 17.58 -9.74 2.00
CA VAL A 30 18.42 -8.53 1.98
C VAL A 30 18.22 -7.69 3.24
N LEU A 31 16.98 -7.49 3.67
CA LEU A 31 16.68 -6.80 4.92
C LEU A 31 17.26 -7.55 6.13
N ALA A 32 17.24 -8.89 6.14
CA ALA A 32 17.84 -9.70 7.18
C ALA A 32 19.37 -9.55 7.28
N MET A 33 20.06 -9.20 6.19
CA MET A 33 21.49 -8.89 6.26
C MET A 33 21.80 -7.68 7.15
N LEU A 34 20.81 -6.83 7.48
CA LEU A 34 20.99 -5.79 8.49
C LEU A 34 21.38 -6.35 9.87
N PHE A 35 21.10 -7.62 10.17
CA PHE A 35 21.62 -8.28 11.38
C PHE A 35 23.14 -8.20 11.51
N VAL A 36 23.89 -8.17 10.40
CA VAL A 36 25.36 -8.12 10.39
C VAL A 36 25.88 -6.79 10.92
N VAL A 37 25.14 -5.70 10.69
CA VAL A 37 25.55 -4.34 11.08
C VAL A 37 24.98 -3.90 12.42
N MET A 38 24.01 -4.63 12.97
CA MET A 38 23.33 -4.24 14.20
C MET A 38 23.97 -4.84 15.46
N PRO A 39 24.06 -4.06 16.55
CA PRO A 39 24.70 -4.51 17.78
C PRO A 39 23.90 -5.60 18.51
N THR A 40 22.58 -5.67 18.30
CA THR A 40 21.70 -6.62 18.98
C THR A 40 20.54 -7.07 18.10
N VAL A 41 20.07 -8.30 18.34
CA VAL A 41 18.84 -8.86 17.72
C VAL A 41 17.62 -8.02 18.07
N GLN A 42 17.57 -7.50 19.29
CA GLN A 42 16.47 -6.65 19.77
C GLN A 42 16.35 -5.36 18.96
N THR A 43 17.47 -4.67 18.69
CA THR A 43 17.46 -3.43 17.90
C THR A 43 17.02 -3.68 16.46
N PHE A 44 17.50 -4.77 15.87
CA PHE A 44 17.07 -5.20 14.53
C PHE A 44 15.56 -5.46 14.45
N TYR A 45 15.03 -6.27 15.38
CA TYR A 45 13.60 -6.60 15.40
C TYR A 45 12.74 -5.35 15.52
N GLN A 46 13.16 -4.40 16.35
CA GLN A 46 12.45 -3.14 16.57
C GLN A 46 12.43 -2.29 15.31
N ILE A 47 13.52 -2.17 14.58
CA ILE A 47 13.54 -1.42 13.31
C ILE A 47 12.65 -2.07 12.27
N LEU A 48 12.68 -3.40 12.11
CA LEU A 48 11.80 -4.08 11.16
C LEU A 48 10.32 -3.96 11.53
N SER A 49 10.01 -4.10 12.82
CA SER A 49 8.65 -3.89 13.33
C SER A 49 8.20 -2.46 13.06
N GLN A 50 9.05 -1.48 13.37
CA GLN A 50 8.77 -0.07 13.18
C GLN A 50 8.59 0.31 11.70
N LEU A 51 9.45 -0.22 10.82
CA LEU A 51 9.32 -0.06 9.38
C LEU A 51 7.99 -0.63 8.88
N THR A 52 7.59 -1.80 9.36
CA THR A 52 6.30 -2.42 9.01
C THR A 52 5.13 -1.56 9.46
N VAL A 53 5.17 -1.04 10.69
CA VAL A 53 4.15 -0.14 11.23
C VAL A 53 4.07 1.15 10.41
N LEU A 54 5.20 1.77 10.05
CA LEU A 54 5.23 2.99 9.21
C LEU A 54 4.54 2.76 7.87
N LEU A 55 4.88 1.66 7.17
CA LEU A 55 4.29 1.31 5.89
C LEU A 55 2.77 1.10 6.00
N TYR A 56 2.33 0.47 7.08
CA TYR A 56 0.92 0.20 7.33
C TYR A 56 0.14 1.49 7.63
N LEU A 57 0.72 2.40 8.42
CA LEU A 57 0.11 3.68 8.75
C LEU A 57 -0.03 4.59 7.53
N ILE A 58 0.93 4.56 6.58
CA ILE A 58 0.78 5.27 5.30
C ILE A 58 -0.44 4.75 4.54
N MET A 59 -0.61 3.44 4.45
CA MET A 59 -1.78 2.85 3.80
C MET A 59 -3.08 3.24 4.49
N TYR A 60 -3.12 3.25 5.83
CA TYR A 60 -4.29 3.71 6.58
C TYR A 60 -4.60 5.19 6.39
N MET A 61 -3.59 6.06 6.39
CA MET A 61 -3.78 7.48 6.07
C MET A 61 -4.37 7.65 4.67
N LEU A 62 -3.84 6.96 3.66
CA LEU A 62 -4.38 6.98 2.29
C LEU A 62 -5.81 6.42 2.24
N MET A 63 -6.09 5.33 2.96
CA MET A 63 -7.41 4.71 3.02
C MET A 63 -8.45 5.66 3.61
N PHE A 64 -8.16 6.30 4.76
CA PHE A 64 -9.08 7.26 5.39
C PHE A 64 -9.31 8.50 4.51
N ALA A 65 -8.24 9.04 3.92
CA ALA A 65 -8.33 10.15 2.98
C ALA A 65 -9.16 9.78 1.74
N ALA A 66 -8.91 8.61 1.16
CA ALA A 66 -9.64 8.09 0.02
C ALA A 66 -11.12 7.89 0.34
N ALA A 67 -11.45 7.41 1.54
CA ALA A 67 -12.83 7.19 1.94
C ALA A 67 -13.62 8.51 2.02
N ILE A 68 -13.00 9.59 2.54
CA ILE A 68 -13.58 10.94 2.50
C ILE A 68 -13.68 11.43 1.05
N TYR A 69 -12.62 11.31 0.26
CA TYR A 69 -12.61 11.74 -1.15
C TYR A 69 -13.71 11.06 -1.99
N LEU A 70 -13.85 9.74 -1.87
CA LEU A 70 -14.84 8.95 -2.60
C LEU A 70 -16.27 9.30 -2.18
N ARG A 71 -16.47 9.76 -0.93
CA ARG A 71 -17.77 10.23 -0.43
C ARG A 71 -18.32 11.36 -1.29
N TYR A 72 -17.45 12.26 -1.75
CA TYR A 72 -17.79 13.44 -2.55
C TYR A 72 -17.70 13.18 -4.05
N ARG A 73 -16.73 12.38 -4.49
CA ARG A 73 -16.49 12.12 -5.91
C ARG A 73 -17.48 11.13 -6.53
N SER A 74 -17.92 10.14 -5.76
CA SER A 74 -18.76 9.03 -6.22
C SER A 74 -20.07 8.98 -5.43
N LYS A 75 -20.87 10.06 -5.51
CA LYS A 75 -22.11 10.23 -4.73
C LYS A 75 -23.20 9.23 -5.13
N ASP A 76 -23.30 8.94 -6.42
CA ASP A 76 -24.40 8.18 -7.02
C ASP A 76 -24.17 6.67 -7.03
N LYS A 77 -23.05 6.20 -6.47
CA LYS A 77 -22.75 4.77 -6.39
C LYS A 77 -23.62 4.12 -5.31
N PRO A 78 -24.30 3.00 -5.60
CA PRO A 78 -25.01 2.23 -4.58
C PRO A 78 -24.01 1.75 -3.53
N ARG A 79 -24.31 1.99 -2.26
CA ARG A 79 -23.47 1.60 -1.11
C ARG A 79 -24.27 0.67 -0.22
N PRO A 80 -24.06 -0.66 -0.33
CA PRO A 80 -24.73 -1.64 0.53
C PRO A 80 -24.49 -1.35 2.02
N TYR A 81 -23.31 -0.81 2.35
CA TYR A 81 -22.97 -0.28 3.65
C TYR A 81 -22.58 1.19 3.56
N ARG A 82 -23.18 2.03 4.40
CA ARG A 82 -22.91 3.47 4.48
C ARG A 82 -22.62 3.89 5.91
N VAL A 83 -21.43 4.45 6.12
CA VAL A 83 -21.08 5.12 7.39
C VAL A 83 -21.95 6.37 7.57
N GLY A 84 -22.76 6.37 8.63
CA GLY A 84 -23.73 7.41 8.97
C GLY A 84 -25.06 7.31 8.20
N ALA A 85 -26.17 7.51 8.91
CA ALA A 85 -27.52 7.41 8.36
C ALA A 85 -27.88 8.56 7.40
N LYS A 86 -27.46 9.79 7.69
CA LYS A 86 -27.69 10.99 6.85
C LYS A 86 -26.44 11.85 6.77
N GLY A 87 -26.23 12.47 5.61
CA GLY A 87 -25.10 13.39 5.37
C GLY A 87 -23.72 12.72 5.38
N ASN A 88 -22.69 13.53 5.63
CA ASN A 88 -21.27 13.13 5.65
C ASN A 88 -20.57 13.40 6.99
N GLY A 89 -21.27 13.92 8.01
CA GLY A 89 -20.66 14.29 9.30
C GLY A 89 -20.01 13.10 10.01
N MET A 90 -20.72 11.97 10.13
CA MET A 90 -20.17 10.75 10.73
C MET A 90 -18.97 10.19 9.96
N MET A 91 -18.96 10.35 8.63
CA MET A 91 -17.84 9.95 7.80
C MET A 91 -16.60 10.76 8.13
N TRP A 92 -16.73 12.09 8.25
CA TRP A 92 -15.64 12.97 8.63
C TRP A 92 -15.15 12.72 10.03
N LEU A 93 -16.05 12.47 10.99
CA LEU A 93 -15.65 12.16 12.36
C LEU A 93 -14.80 10.88 12.39
N LEU A 94 -15.32 9.77 11.86
CA LEU A 94 -14.63 8.48 11.95
C LEU A 94 -13.36 8.43 11.08
N ALA A 95 -13.45 8.87 9.83
CA ALA A 95 -12.28 8.85 8.94
C ALA A 95 -11.26 9.92 9.34
N GLY A 96 -11.71 11.09 9.81
CA GLY A 96 -10.82 12.14 10.32
C GLY A 96 -10.12 11.71 11.60
N LEU A 97 -10.83 11.09 12.55
CA LEU A 97 -10.24 10.54 13.76
C LEU A 97 -9.25 9.41 13.44
N GLY A 98 -9.62 8.49 12.55
CA GLY A 98 -8.72 7.42 12.09
C GLY A 98 -7.48 7.95 11.39
N PHE A 99 -7.62 8.96 10.55
CA PHE A 99 -6.51 9.63 9.88
C PHE A 99 -5.59 10.32 10.89
N LEU A 100 -6.14 11.13 11.80
CA LEU A 100 -5.36 11.85 12.82
C LEU A 100 -4.66 10.89 13.78
N GLY A 101 -5.33 9.81 14.20
CA GLY A 101 -4.72 8.77 15.02
C GLY A 101 -3.58 8.06 14.30
N SER A 102 -3.77 7.73 13.01
CA SER A 102 -2.71 7.13 12.19
C SER A 102 -1.54 8.08 11.97
N LEU A 103 -1.82 9.36 11.74
CA LEU A 103 -0.81 10.41 11.58
C LEU A 103 -0.01 10.63 12.86
N LEU A 104 -0.68 10.68 14.01
CA LEU A 104 -0.02 10.77 15.32
C LEU A 104 0.91 9.58 15.54
N ALA A 105 0.40 8.35 15.36
CA ALA A 105 1.20 7.14 15.48
C ALA A 105 2.37 7.12 14.50
N PHE A 106 2.19 7.65 13.29
CA PHE A 106 3.23 7.76 12.27
C PHE A 106 4.33 8.72 12.71
N CYS A 107 3.98 9.89 13.26
CA CYS A 107 4.98 10.82 13.79
C CYS A 107 5.73 10.22 15.00
N LEU A 108 5.02 9.56 15.92
CA LEU A 108 5.62 8.92 17.10
C LEU A 108 6.50 7.72 16.73
N SER A 109 6.23 7.07 15.60
CA SER A 109 7.04 5.95 15.07
C SER A 109 8.48 6.31 14.76
N PHE A 110 8.79 7.61 14.61
CA PHE A 110 10.17 8.07 14.44
C PHE A 110 10.90 8.29 15.76
N ILE A 111 10.23 8.19 16.91
CA ILE A 111 10.84 8.37 18.22
C ILE A 111 11.35 7.01 18.71
N PRO A 112 12.66 6.77 18.78
CA PRO A 112 13.19 5.48 19.25
C PRO A 112 12.92 5.29 20.76
N PRO A 113 12.65 4.06 21.21
CA PRO A 113 12.47 3.77 22.63
C PRO A 113 13.77 3.99 23.41
N ALA A 114 13.69 4.73 24.53
CA ALA A 114 14.85 5.11 25.34
C ALA A 114 15.59 3.91 25.98
N GLN A 115 14.92 2.76 26.10
CA GLN A 115 15.46 1.57 26.77
C GLN A 115 16.33 0.70 25.85
N ILE A 116 16.36 0.99 24.53
CA ILE A 116 17.08 0.17 23.56
C ILE A 116 18.33 0.95 23.15
N PRO A 117 19.55 0.43 23.38
CA PRO A 117 20.76 1.02 22.84
C PRO A 117 20.65 0.91 21.32
N SER A 118 20.17 1.97 20.67
CA SER A 118 19.88 2.01 19.23
C SER A 118 21.15 1.94 18.36
N GLY A 119 22.30 1.61 18.96
CA GLY A 119 23.62 1.68 18.34
C GLY A 119 23.87 3.11 17.88
N SER A 120 23.74 3.32 16.57
CA SER A 120 23.81 4.63 15.94
C SER A 120 22.40 5.13 15.56
N PRO A 121 21.94 6.26 16.13
CA PRO A 121 20.69 6.90 15.70
C PRO A 121 20.65 7.16 14.19
N ALA A 122 21.79 7.44 13.56
CA ALA A 122 21.86 7.65 12.12
C ALA A 122 21.46 6.38 11.34
N VAL A 123 21.89 5.18 11.78
CA VAL A 123 21.49 3.92 11.14
C VAL A 123 19.99 3.67 11.32
N TRP A 124 19.46 3.91 12.52
CA TRP A 124 18.03 3.80 12.81
C TRP A 124 17.18 4.64 11.85
N TYR A 125 17.43 5.94 11.79
CA TYR A 125 16.66 6.84 10.92
C TYR A 125 16.89 6.55 9.44
N SER A 126 18.12 6.23 9.03
CA SER A 126 18.42 5.91 7.63
C SER A 126 17.64 4.69 7.15
N VAL A 127 17.63 3.60 7.92
CA VAL A 127 16.91 2.38 7.55
C VAL A 127 15.40 2.65 7.47
N LEU A 128 14.83 3.36 8.45
CA LEU A 128 13.40 3.66 8.46
C LEU A 128 12.99 4.55 7.28
N VAL A 129 13.69 5.66 7.06
CA VAL A 129 13.33 6.64 6.02
C VAL A 129 13.60 6.05 4.63
N VAL A 130 14.80 5.52 4.38
CA VAL A 130 15.16 4.97 3.06
C VAL A 130 14.33 3.73 2.76
N GLY A 131 14.18 2.82 3.72
CA GLY A 131 13.34 1.62 3.57
C GLY A 131 11.89 1.98 3.28
N CYS A 132 11.33 2.95 4.00
CA CYS A 132 9.97 3.42 3.77
C CYS A 132 9.82 4.03 2.37
N VAL A 133 10.70 4.95 1.99
CA VAL A 133 10.67 5.61 0.67
C VAL A 133 10.77 4.59 -0.46
N ILE A 134 11.71 3.64 -0.39
CA ILE A 134 11.87 2.60 -1.41
C ILE A 134 10.57 1.78 -1.54
N VAL A 135 10.08 1.23 -0.42
CA VAL A 135 8.92 0.33 -0.46
C VAL A 135 7.64 1.06 -0.89
N VAL A 136 7.44 2.30 -0.45
CA VAL A 136 6.28 3.12 -0.87
C VAL A 136 6.38 3.49 -2.34
N THR A 137 7.57 3.80 -2.85
CA THR A 137 7.74 4.29 -4.23
C THR A 137 7.58 3.17 -5.27
N ILE A 138 7.97 1.94 -4.97
CA ILE A 138 7.84 0.77 -5.87
C ILE A 138 6.45 0.63 -6.50
N PRO A 139 5.32 0.57 -5.75
CA PRO A 139 4.00 0.43 -6.33
C PRO A 139 3.60 1.63 -7.21
N PHE A 140 4.03 2.85 -6.87
CA PHE A 140 3.78 4.02 -7.72
C PHE A 140 4.57 3.95 -9.04
N ILE A 141 5.82 3.50 -9.01
CA ILE A 141 6.61 3.26 -10.23
C ILE A 141 5.95 2.19 -11.09
N ILE A 142 5.55 1.05 -10.50
CA ILE A 142 4.86 -0.02 -11.23
C ILE A 142 3.59 0.50 -11.88
N TYR A 143 2.80 1.30 -11.15
CA TYR A 143 1.59 1.92 -11.68
C TYR A 143 1.88 2.88 -12.84
N ALA A 144 2.91 3.73 -12.72
CA ALA A 144 3.32 4.66 -13.78
C ALA A 144 3.83 3.94 -15.04
N MET A 145 4.47 2.78 -14.87
CA MET A 145 4.99 1.95 -15.97
C MET A 145 3.96 0.97 -16.55
N LYS A 146 2.71 1.00 -16.06
CA LYS A 146 1.64 0.09 -16.50
C LYS A 146 1.48 0.13 -18.01
N LYS A 147 1.57 -1.03 -18.65
CA LYS A 147 1.29 -1.18 -20.10
C LYS A 147 -0.06 -1.86 -20.31
N PRO A 148 -0.79 -1.54 -21.40
CA PRO A 148 -2.03 -2.24 -21.75
C PRO A 148 -1.86 -3.76 -21.89
N SER A 149 -0.69 -4.21 -22.34
CA SER A 149 -0.34 -5.63 -22.48
C SER A 149 -0.15 -6.39 -21.16
N TRP A 150 -0.21 -5.70 -20.01
CA TRP A 150 -0.09 -6.35 -18.69
C TRP A 150 -1.38 -7.02 -18.24
N ASN A 151 -2.47 -6.84 -18.98
CA ASN A 151 -3.71 -7.60 -18.79
C ASN A 151 -3.51 -9.05 -19.28
N SER A 152 -2.81 -9.86 -18.51
CA SER A 152 -2.77 -11.32 -18.68
C SER A 152 -3.91 -11.96 -17.90
N LEU A 153 -5.13 -11.58 -18.24
CA LEU A 153 -6.29 -12.37 -17.89
C LEU A 153 -6.26 -13.59 -18.81
N GLY A 154 -6.29 -14.80 -18.23
CA GLY A 154 -6.43 -16.02 -19.02
C GLY A 154 -7.68 -15.95 -19.89
N GLU A 155 -7.66 -16.63 -21.04
CA GLU A 155 -8.82 -16.75 -21.95
C GLU A 155 -10.09 -17.10 -21.13
N GLY A 156 -10.92 -16.10 -20.82
CA GLY A 156 -12.18 -16.26 -20.08
C GLY A 156 -12.36 -15.45 -18.78
N GLU A 157 -11.30 -14.97 -18.11
CA GLU A 157 -11.46 -14.22 -16.84
C GLU A 157 -11.36 -12.71 -17.06
N GLN A 158 -12.42 -12.07 -17.58
CA GLN A 158 -12.42 -10.61 -17.70
C GLN A 158 -12.57 -9.98 -16.30
N PHE A 159 -11.56 -9.26 -15.82
CA PHE A 159 -11.75 -8.39 -14.67
C PHE A 159 -12.79 -7.34 -15.02
N GLU A 160 -13.82 -7.24 -14.18
CA GLU A 160 -14.86 -6.21 -14.27
C GLU A 160 -14.22 -4.84 -14.51
N PRO A 161 -14.44 -4.20 -15.67
CA PRO A 161 -13.86 -2.91 -15.98
C PRO A 161 -14.32 -1.89 -14.94
N PHE A 162 -13.43 -0.98 -14.56
CA PHE A 162 -13.83 0.03 -13.59
C PHE A 162 -14.91 0.95 -14.20
N ASP A 163 -15.84 1.44 -13.39
CA ASP A 163 -16.93 2.32 -13.87
C ASP A 163 -16.47 3.54 -14.71
N TRP A 164 -15.24 4.01 -14.49
CA TRP A 164 -14.67 5.12 -15.24
C TRP A 164 -14.07 4.70 -16.60
N GLU A 165 -13.71 3.42 -16.76
CA GLU A 165 -13.33 2.83 -18.04
C GLU A 165 -14.57 2.66 -18.92
N LEU A 166 -15.67 2.15 -18.34
CA LEU A 166 -16.98 2.04 -19.02
C LEU A 166 -17.47 3.40 -19.54
N LYS A 167 -17.41 4.44 -18.71
CA LYS A 167 -17.82 5.80 -19.13
C LYS A 167 -17.07 6.33 -20.35
N LYS A 168 -15.77 6.01 -20.51
CA LYS A 168 -14.97 6.45 -21.66
C LYS A 168 -15.41 5.74 -22.94
N THR A 169 -15.72 4.45 -22.86
CA THR A 169 -16.18 3.65 -23.99
C THR A 169 -17.54 4.13 -24.50
N ASP A 170 -18.48 4.44 -23.60
CA ASP A 170 -19.81 4.96 -23.96
C ASP A 170 -19.76 6.34 -24.62
N THR A 171 -18.79 7.18 -24.25
CA THR A 171 -18.62 8.51 -24.87
C THR A 171 -18.00 8.43 -26.27
N ASP A 172 -17.25 7.37 -26.57
CA ASP A 172 -16.60 7.16 -27.88
C ASP A 172 -17.55 6.52 -28.89
N THR A 173 -18.47 5.65 -28.44
CA THR A 173 -19.54 5.07 -29.28
C THR A 173 -20.66 6.07 -29.59
N SER A 174 -20.95 7.02 -28.69
CA SER A 174 -21.94 8.09 -28.94
C SER A 174 -21.44 9.18 -29.91
N LYS A 175 -20.15 9.20 -30.26
CA LYS A 175 -19.53 10.20 -31.15
C LYS A 175 -19.26 9.67 -32.56
N LYS A 176 -19.67 8.43 -32.86
CA LYS A 176 -19.75 7.87 -34.22
C LYS A 176 -21.20 7.86 -34.67
#